data_AF-D6PJU5-F1
#
_entry.id   AF-D6PJU5-F1
#
_cell.length_a   1.000
_cell.length_b   1.000
_cell.length_c   1.000
_cell.angle_alpha   90.00
_cell.angle_beta   90.00
_cell.angle_gamma   90.00
#
_symmetry.space_group_name_H-M   'P 1'
#
loop_
_entity.id
_entity.type
_entity.pdbx_description
1 polymer ?
#
loop_
_entity_poly.entity_id
_entity_poly.type
_entity_poly.pdbx_seq_one_letter_code
_entity_poly.pdbx_strand_id
1 'polypeptide(L)'
;MSSEQITQTDVPVEETTQTTTDTPQVTEQPVTSTTAEQPTVAKSWKETISEEFRNDPNISKFTEIDALAKSYINATRMIGQDKVAIPNENSTDDQWNEVYGKLGRPESPDKYKLEASSDVVPLDEGAIKSFAENAHQLGLNNKQAQGILEFYKNSMEGSAQQARIDTETAQANAEAELRKEWGGNYDNNIKKAGSVAKANMNPQILDMELKMVHD
;
A
#
# COMPACT_ATOMS: atom_id res chain seq x y z
N MET A 1 14.21 9.52 -49.73
CA MET A 1 15.06 10.03 -48.64
C MET A 1 14.13 10.23 -47.44
N SER A 2 14.11 9.45 -46.36
CA SER A 2 14.86 8.28 -45.94
C SER A 2 14.02 7.58 -44.88
N SER A 3 14.14 6.25 -44.82
CA SER A 3 13.61 5.37 -43.77
C SER A 3 14.79 4.91 -42.93
N GLU A 4 14.74 5.01 -41.60
CA GLU A 4 15.59 4.26 -40.64
C GLU A 4 14.77 4.17 -39.33
N GLN A 5 14.30 3.01 -38.85
CA GLN A 5 14.97 1.78 -38.39
C GLN A 5 15.76 1.93 -37.08
N ILE A 6 15.19 1.32 -36.03
CA ILE A 6 15.77 0.62 -34.86
C ILE A 6 17.26 0.30 -34.95
N THR A 7 18.01 0.35 -33.82
CA THR A 7 18.91 -0.72 -33.29
C THR A 7 19.78 -0.24 -32.11
N GLN A 8 19.73 -1.00 -31.01
CA GLN A 8 20.80 -1.58 -30.18
C GLN A 8 22.17 -0.89 -30.05
N THR A 9 22.68 -0.82 -28.81
CA THR A 9 24.13 -0.75 -28.48
C THR A 9 24.30 -1.45 -27.12
N ASP A 10 24.88 -2.65 -27.03
CA ASP A 10 26.32 -3.04 -27.00
C ASP A 10 26.97 -2.88 -25.59
N VAL A 11 27.22 -4.03 -24.92
CA VAL A 11 28.45 -4.58 -24.23
C VAL A 11 29.30 -3.56 -23.41
N PRO A 12 29.96 -3.85 -22.23
CA PRO A 12 30.92 -4.96 -22.04
C PRO A 12 31.22 -5.47 -20.60
N VAL A 13 32.14 -6.46 -20.49
CA VAL A 13 33.31 -6.60 -19.56
C VAL A 13 33.97 -7.96 -19.92
N GLU A 14 35.06 -7.98 -20.71
CA GLU A 14 36.50 -7.98 -20.33
C GLU A 14 36.92 -9.16 -19.42
N GLU A 15 37.70 -10.15 -19.91
CA GLU A 15 39.18 -10.24 -19.99
C GLU A 15 39.81 -10.61 -18.62
N THR A 16 40.64 -11.65 -18.43
CA THR A 16 42.05 -11.72 -18.88
C THR A 16 42.72 -13.06 -18.41
N THR A 17 43.26 -13.80 -19.40
CA THR A 17 44.54 -14.58 -19.47
C THR A 17 44.81 -15.87 -18.66
N GLN A 18 45.02 -17.02 -19.32
CA GLN A 18 46.29 -17.68 -19.81
C GLN A 18 47.09 -18.42 -18.71
N THR A 19 47.55 -19.68 -18.87
CA THR A 19 48.66 -20.11 -19.76
C THR A 19 48.74 -21.66 -19.86
N THR A 20 48.88 -22.17 -21.10
CA THR A 20 49.75 -23.25 -21.69
C THR A 20 50.39 -24.31 -20.75
N THR A 21 50.52 -25.62 -21.05
CA THR A 21 51.11 -26.32 -22.21
C THR A 21 50.91 -27.85 -22.10
N ASP A 22 50.64 -28.52 -23.24
CA ASP A 22 51.32 -29.71 -23.82
C ASP A 22 50.38 -30.77 -24.43
N THR A 23 50.63 -31.10 -25.70
CA THR A 23 49.97 -32.13 -26.54
C THR A 23 51.09 -32.85 -27.29
N PRO A 24 51.17 -34.20 -27.29
CA PRO A 24 50.80 -35.01 -28.47
C PRO A 24 50.21 -36.39 -28.10
N GLN A 25 49.54 -37.25 -28.89
CA GLN A 25 49.12 -37.31 -30.29
C GLN A 25 48.46 -38.72 -30.51
N VAL A 26 47.33 -38.75 -31.25
CA VAL A 26 46.84 -39.77 -32.22
C VAL A 26 46.41 -41.20 -31.80
N THR A 27 45.12 -41.45 -32.03
CA THR A 27 44.41 -42.55 -32.75
C THR A 27 44.92 -44.00 -32.69
N GLU A 28 44.04 -44.93 -32.25
CA GLU A 28 43.74 -46.21 -32.90
C GLU A 28 42.46 -46.87 -32.30
N GLN A 29 41.51 -47.27 -33.16
CA GLN A 29 40.36 -48.17 -32.93
C GLN A 29 40.86 -49.65 -32.82
N PRO A 30 40.09 -50.72 -32.44
CA PRO A 30 38.62 -50.89 -32.57
C PRO A 30 37.88 -51.73 -31.49
N VAL A 31 36.53 -51.68 -31.59
CA VAL A 31 35.47 -52.67 -31.22
C VAL A 31 35.38 -53.26 -29.80
N THR A 32 34.22 -53.08 -29.14
CA THR A 32 33.16 -54.10 -28.98
C THR A 32 32.12 -53.66 -27.94
N SER A 33 30.97 -53.19 -28.41
CA SER A 33 29.72 -53.23 -27.61
C SER A 33 28.76 -54.15 -28.37
N THR A 34 28.67 -55.38 -27.89
CA THR A 34 27.75 -56.40 -28.38
C THR A 34 26.29 -55.98 -28.17
N THR A 35 25.58 -55.94 -29.29
CA THR A 35 24.15 -56.13 -29.55
C THR A 35 23.21 -56.50 -28.39
N ALA A 36 22.17 -55.67 -28.23
CA ALA A 36 20.79 -56.15 -28.26
C ALA A 36 19.92 -55.14 -29.04
N GLU A 37 19.54 -55.50 -30.26
CA GLU A 37 18.52 -54.82 -31.04
C GLU A 37 17.14 -55.00 -30.38
N GLN A 38 16.49 -53.89 -30.08
CA GLN A 38 15.04 -53.78 -30.17
C GLN A 38 14.73 -52.38 -30.71
N PRO A 39 13.93 -52.22 -31.79
CA PRO A 39 13.51 -50.91 -32.23
C PRO A 39 12.40 -50.46 -31.29
N THR A 40 12.75 -49.88 -30.14
CA THR A 40 11.79 -49.02 -29.46
C THR A 40 11.82 -47.70 -30.22
N VAL A 41 10.98 -47.59 -31.25
CA VAL A 41 10.33 -46.30 -31.52
C VAL A 41 9.85 -45.87 -30.14
N ALA A 42 10.50 -44.87 -29.53
CA ALA A 42 9.99 -44.27 -28.31
C ALA A 42 8.62 -43.74 -28.73
N LYS A 43 7.57 -44.50 -28.44
CA LYS A 43 6.19 -44.08 -28.68
C LYS A 43 6.12 -42.72 -28.04
N SER A 44 5.97 -41.68 -28.86
CA SER A 44 5.74 -40.34 -28.33
C SER A 44 4.63 -40.51 -27.32
N TRP A 45 4.77 -40.00 -26.09
CA TRP A 45 3.74 -40.19 -25.05
C TRP A 45 2.35 -39.78 -25.55
N LYS A 46 2.29 -38.90 -26.56
CA LYS A 46 1.11 -38.58 -27.35
C LYS A 46 0.38 -39.84 -27.84
N GLU A 47 1.08 -40.84 -28.37
CA GLU A 47 0.53 -42.13 -28.83
C GLU A 47 -0.20 -42.96 -27.76
N THR A 48 -0.10 -42.55 -26.48
CA THR A 48 -0.79 -43.22 -25.36
C THR A 48 -2.12 -42.58 -24.95
N ILE A 49 -2.39 -41.33 -25.38
CA ILE A 49 -3.67 -40.61 -25.12
C ILE A 49 -4.56 -40.64 -26.37
N SER A 50 -5.86 -40.33 -26.31
CA SER A 50 -6.72 -40.37 -27.52
C SER A 50 -6.31 -39.32 -28.57
N GLU A 51 -6.61 -39.59 -29.85
CA GLU A 51 -6.27 -38.69 -30.97
C GLU A 51 -6.89 -37.28 -30.80
N GLU A 52 -8.09 -37.21 -30.22
CA GLU A 52 -8.76 -35.97 -29.83
C GLU A 52 -7.86 -35.08 -28.96
N PHE A 53 -7.25 -35.63 -27.92
CA PHE A 53 -6.39 -34.85 -27.03
C PHE A 53 -5.00 -34.60 -27.61
N ARG A 54 -4.48 -35.46 -28.50
CA ARG A 54 -3.17 -35.22 -29.17
C ARG A 54 -3.20 -34.00 -30.09
N ASN A 55 -4.35 -33.77 -30.73
CA ASN A 55 -4.54 -32.70 -31.70
C ASN A 55 -5.03 -31.39 -31.06
N ASP A 56 -5.36 -31.38 -29.77
CA ASP A 56 -5.75 -30.17 -29.05
C ASP A 56 -4.60 -29.14 -29.06
N PRO A 57 -4.83 -27.87 -29.42
CA PRO A 57 -3.78 -26.83 -29.43
C PRO A 57 -3.08 -26.63 -28.07
N ASN A 58 -3.76 -26.94 -26.97
CA ASN A 58 -3.21 -26.86 -25.63
C ASN A 58 -2.35 -28.05 -25.24
N ILE A 59 -2.40 -29.16 -25.98
CA ILE A 59 -1.66 -30.40 -25.68
C ILE A 59 -0.59 -30.69 -26.73
N SER A 60 -0.91 -30.47 -28.01
CA SER A 60 -0.04 -30.70 -29.17
C SER A 60 1.31 -29.96 -29.10
N LYS A 61 1.34 -28.79 -28.45
CA LYS A 61 2.54 -27.97 -28.23
C LYS A 61 3.58 -28.59 -27.29
N PHE A 62 3.19 -29.57 -26.47
CA PHE A 62 4.12 -30.22 -25.55
C PHE A 62 4.83 -31.39 -26.25
N THR A 63 6.16 -31.39 -26.23
CA THR A 63 6.99 -32.49 -26.75
C THR A 63 7.20 -33.57 -25.70
N GLU A 64 7.34 -33.18 -24.43
CA GLU A 64 7.57 -34.06 -23.28
C GLU A 64 6.37 -34.10 -22.32
N ILE A 65 6.10 -35.26 -21.73
CA ILE A 65 5.02 -35.44 -20.75
C ILE A 65 5.25 -34.61 -19.48
N ASP A 66 6.50 -34.44 -19.06
CA ASP A 66 6.88 -33.61 -17.92
C ASP A 66 6.56 -32.12 -18.14
N ALA A 67 6.66 -31.64 -19.39
CA ALA A 67 6.30 -30.27 -19.74
C ALA A 67 4.79 -30.05 -19.66
N LEU A 68 3.99 -31.04 -20.08
CA LEU A 68 2.54 -31.04 -19.89
C LEU A 68 2.19 -31.06 -18.40
N ALA A 69 2.80 -31.94 -17.60
CA ALA A 69 2.57 -32.03 -16.16
C ALA A 69 2.90 -30.71 -15.44
N LYS A 70 4.04 -30.08 -15.76
CA LYS A 70 4.40 -28.74 -15.25
C LYS A 70 3.38 -27.68 -15.65
N SER A 71 2.93 -27.67 -16.91
CA SER A 71 1.89 -26.74 -17.36
C SER A 71 0.57 -26.94 -16.63
N TYR A 72 0.16 -28.19 -16.41
CA TYR A 72 -1.06 -28.51 -15.69
C TYR A 72 -0.96 -28.14 -14.20
N ILE A 73 0.18 -28.40 -13.56
CA ILE A 73 0.44 -27.98 -12.17
C ILE A 73 0.40 -26.45 -12.07
N ASN A 74 1.02 -25.73 -13.00
CA ASN A 74 0.97 -24.27 -13.03
C ASN A 74 -0.45 -23.74 -13.27
N ALA A 75 -1.21 -24.34 -14.21
CA ALA A 75 -2.59 -23.97 -14.47
C ALA A 75 -3.50 -24.25 -13.26
N THR A 76 -3.33 -25.40 -12.61
CA THR A 76 -4.07 -25.78 -11.40
C THR A 76 -3.69 -24.88 -10.23
N ARG A 77 -2.42 -24.49 -10.12
CA ARG A 77 -1.96 -23.49 -9.15
C ARG A 77 -2.58 -22.12 -9.41
N MET A 78 -2.75 -21.71 -10.67
CA MET A 78 -3.47 -20.47 -11.04
C MET A 78 -4.98 -20.56 -10.82
N ILE A 79 -5.57 -21.74 -10.94
CA ILE A 79 -6.98 -22.00 -10.61
C ILE A 79 -7.19 -22.00 -9.08
N GLY A 80 -6.20 -22.47 -8.32
CA GLY A 80 -6.18 -22.47 -6.86
C GLY A 80 -5.62 -21.20 -6.22
N GLN A 81 -5.15 -20.21 -6.99
CA GLN A 81 -4.93 -18.88 -6.45
C GLN A 81 -6.29 -18.25 -6.19
N ASP A 82 -6.47 -17.63 -5.03
CA ASP A 82 -7.68 -16.91 -4.62
C ASP A 82 -8.05 -15.82 -5.64
N LYS A 83 -8.73 -16.21 -6.71
CA LYS A 83 -9.30 -15.28 -7.68
C LYS A 83 -10.50 -14.64 -7.01
N VAL A 84 -10.48 -13.32 -6.97
CA VAL A 84 -11.64 -12.51 -6.63
C VAL A 84 -12.34 -12.18 -7.94
N ALA A 85 -13.57 -12.64 -8.14
CA ALA A 85 -14.37 -12.18 -9.27
C ALA A 85 -14.59 -10.67 -9.11
N ILE A 86 -14.21 -9.88 -10.12
CA ILE A 86 -14.37 -8.41 -10.07
C ILE A 86 -15.86 -8.12 -10.16
N PRO A 87 -16.48 -7.54 -9.13
CA PRO A 87 -17.89 -7.18 -9.16
C PRO A 87 -18.12 -6.04 -10.16
N ASN A 88 -19.35 -5.92 -10.65
CA ASN A 88 -19.77 -4.80 -11.50
C ASN A 88 -21.01 -4.14 -10.89
N GLU A 89 -21.56 -3.14 -11.57
CA GLU A 89 -22.72 -2.36 -11.09
C GLU A 89 -23.97 -3.22 -10.86
N ASN A 90 -24.08 -4.39 -11.49
CA ASN A 90 -25.20 -5.33 -11.31
C ASN A 90 -24.88 -6.46 -10.30
N SER A 91 -23.71 -6.41 -9.66
CA SER A 91 -23.35 -7.40 -8.65
C SER A 91 -24.19 -7.23 -7.39
N THR A 92 -24.54 -8.35 -6.76
CA THR A 92 -25.30 -8.34 -5.50
C THR A 92 -24.40 -7.96 -4.32
N ASP A 93 -25.02 -7.55 -3.21
CA ASP A 93 -24.30 -7.23 -1.97
C ASP A 93 -23.46 -8.41 -1.47
N ASP A 94 -23.93 -9.65 -1.63
CA ASP A 94 -23.18 -10.85 -1.25
C ASP A 94 -21.89 -11.00 -2.06
N GLN A 95 -21.94 -10.69 -3.37
CA GLN A 95 -20.75 -10.71 -4.23
C GLN A 95 -19.74 -9.64 -3.81
N TRP A 96 -20.22 -8.43 -3.48
CA TRP A 96 -19.36 -7.37 -2.95
C TRP A 96 -18.77 -7.73 -1.58
N ASN A 97 -19.56 -8.35 -0.70
CA ASN A 97 -19.12 -8.76 0.63
C ASN A 97 -17.98 -9.79 0.58
N GLU A 98 -18.03 -10.73 -0.37
CA GLU A 98 -16.93 -11.67 -0.60
C GLU A 98 -15.65 -10.93 -0.98
N VAL A 99 -15.75 -9.99 -1.92
CA VAL A 99 -14.62 -9.18 -2.38
C VAL A 99 -14.03 -8.35 -1.26
N TYR A 100 -14.85 -7.66 -0.47
CA TYR A 100 -14.39 -6.88 0.67
C TYR A 100 -13.66 -7.75 1.70
N GLY A 101 -14.18 -8.95 1.99
CA GLY A 101 -13.51 -9.93 2.85
C GLY A 101 -12.13 -10.32 2.32
N LYS A 102 -12.04 -10.68 1.02
CA LYS A 102 -10.76 -11.03 0.38
C LYS A 102 -9.77 -9.85 0.29
N LEU A 103 -10.27 -8.61 0.21
CA LEU A 103 -9.45 -7.39 0.24
C LEU A 103 -9.02 -6.97 1.65
N GLY A 104 -9.43 -7.70 2.68
CA GLY A 104 -9.00 -7.50 4.07
C GLY A 104 -9.89 -6.55 4.87
N ARG A 105 -11.17 -6.39 4.51
CA ARG A 105 -12.16 -5.80 5.42
C ARG A 105 -12.24 -6.67 6.68
N PRO A 106 -12.18 -6.08 7.90
CA PRO A 106 -12.42 -6.81 9.14
C PRO A 106 -13.79 -7.52 9.16
N GLU A 107 -13.91 -8.61 9.92
CA GLU A 107 -15.17 -9.36 9.99
C GLU A 107 -16.33 -8.53 10.55
N SER A 108 -16.04 -7.54 11.40
CA SER A 108 -17.02 -6.64 12.00
C SER A 108 -16.40 -5.25 12.28
N PRO A 109 -17.22 -4.20 12.44
CA PRO A 109 -16.75 -2.85 12.75
C PRO A 109 -15.85 -2.74 14.00
N ASP A 110 -16.10 -3.57 15.02
CA ASP A 110 -15.33 -3.59 16.26
C ASP A 110 -13.92 -4.21 16.10
N LYS A 111 -13.64 -4.88 14.97
CA LYS A 111 -12.34 -5.50 14.69
C LYS A 111 -11.37 -4.60 13.92
N TYR A 112 -11.75 -3.35 13.62
CA TYR A 112 -10.78 -2.40 13.09
C TYR A 112 -9.74 -2.06 14.15
N LYS A 113 -8.48 -2.01 13.73
CA LYS A 113 -7.35 -1.57 14.54
C LYS A 113 -7.03 -0.15 14.10
N LEU A 114 -7.77 0.81 14.65
CA LEU A 114 -7.65 2.23 14.33
C LEU A 114 -6.89 2.96 15.42
N GLU A 115 -5.81 3.63 15.05
CA GLU A 115 -5.05 4.51 15.94
C GLU A 115 -5.55 5.93 15.76
N ALA A 116 -6.34 6.38 16.72
CA ALA A 116 -7.06 7.66 16.67
C ALA A 116 -6.57 8.67 17.71
N SER A 117 -5.57 8.36 18.52
CA SER A 117 -5.11 9.28 19.56
C SER A 117 -4.35 10.48 18.98
N SER A 118 -4.65 11.66 19.52
CA SER A 118 -3.94 12.92 19.26
C SER A 118 -3.84 13.72 20.55
N ASP A 119 -2.65 14.27 20.82
CA ASP A 119 -2.38 15.12 21.98
C ASP A 119 -2.85 16.56 21.76
N VAL A 120 -3.10 16.94 20.51
CA VAL A 120 -3.49 18.31 20.13
C VAL A 120 -5.01 18.43 20.04
N VAL A 121 -5.68 17.40 19.49
CA VAL A 121 -7.12 17.40 19.28
C VAL A 121 -7.72 16.09 19.80
N PRO A 122 -8.52 16.11 20.87
CA PRO A 122 -9.19 14.91 21.33
C PRO A 122 -10.19 14.43 20.27
N LEU A 123 -10.02 13.21 19.79
CA LEU A 123 -10.98 12.54 18.92
C LEU A 123 -12.03 11.83 19.77
N ASP A 124 -13.30 12.10 19.50
CA ASP A 124 -14.42 11.51 20.20
C ASP A 124 -14.52 10.00 19.89
N GLU A 125 -14.63 9.18 20.94
CA GLU A 125 -14.74 7.71 20.80
C GLU A 125 -16.00 7.30 20.03
N GLY A 126 -17.10 8.05 20.17
CA GLY A 126 -18.33 7.83 19.41
C GLY A 126 -18.15 8.08 17.91
N ALA A 127 -17.41 9.12 17.55
CA ALA A 127 -17.04 9.41 16.16
C ALA A 127 -16.16 8.31 15.56
N ILE A 128 -15.17 7.81 16.30
CA ILE A 128 -14.31 6.70 15.84
C ILE A 128 -15.14 5.43 15.63
N LYS A 129 -16.08 5.13 16.53
CA LYS A 129 -16.98 3.98 16.38
C LYS A 129 -17.88 4.11 15.16
N SER A 130 -18.52 5.27 14.96
CA SER A 130 -19.37 5.52 13.80
C SER A 130 -18.59 5.48 12.47
N PHE A 131 -17.32 5.92 12.50
CA PHE A 131 -16.41 5.77 11.38
C PHE A 131 -16.11 4.30 11.07
N ALA A 132 -15.82 3.48 12.07
CA ALA A 132 -15.57 2.04 11.88
C ALA A 132 -16.80 1.31 11.33
N GLU A 133 -18.00 1.67 11.78
CA GLU A 133 -19.28 1.15 11.26
C GLU A 133 -19.45 1.48 9.76
N ASN A 134 -19.23 2.75 9.39
CA ASN A 134 -19.28 3.16 7.98
C ASN A 134 -18.17 2.50 7.14
N ALA A 135 -16.95 2.41 7.67
CA ALA A 135 -15.83 1.79 6.98
C ALA A 135 -16.13 0.32 6.65
N HIS A 136 -16.75 -0.40 7.60
CA HIS A 136 -17.17 -1.78 7.39
C HIS A 136 -18.24 -1.89 6.28
N GLN A 137 -19.27 -1.05 6.35
CA GLN A 137 -20.34 -1.02 5.35
C GLN A 137 -19.79 -0.72 3.94
N LEU A 138 -18.79 0.16 3.84
CA LEU A 138 -18.16 0.57 2.59
C LEU A 138 -17.09 -0.40 2.08
N GLY A 139 -16.81 -1.50 2.77
CA GLY A 139 -15.85 -2.47 2.29
C GLY A 139 -14.39 -2.13 2.58
N LEU A 140 -14.11 -1.08 3.36
CA LEU A 140 -12.74 -0.58 3.56
C LEU A 140 -11.93 -1.59 4.37
N ASN A 141 -10.71 -1.87 3.93
CA ASN A 141 -9.78 -2.63 4.75
C ASN A 141 -9.13 -1.76 5.83
N ASN A 142 -8.44 -2.40 6.79
CA ASN A 142 -7.86 -1.69 7.92
C ASN A 142 -6.87 -0.59 7.51
N LYS A 143 -6.09 -0.82 6.45
CA LYS A 143 -5.10 0.15 5.94
C LYS A 143 -5.78 1.40 5.38
N GLN A 144 -6.85 1.21 4.61
CA GLN A 144 -7.62 2.32 4.03
C GLN A 144 -8.32 3.13 5.12
N ALA A 145 -8.98 2.45 6.06
CA ALA A 145 -9.66 3.10 7.17
C ALA A 145 -8.68 3.90 8.05
N GLN A 146 -7.54 3.30 8.41
CA GLN A 146 -6.49 3.98 9.17
C GLN A 146 -5.96 5.22 8.43
N GLY A 147 -5.66 5.12 7.14
CA GLY A 147 -5.13 6.26 6.37
C GLY A 147 -6.12 7.43 6.26
N ILE A 148 -7.42 7.15 6.14
CA ILE A 148 -8.46 8.20 6.13
C ILE A 148 -8.53 8.88 7.50
N LEU A 149 -8.48 8.09 8.57
CA LEU A 149 -8.52 8.60 9.94
C LEU A 149 -7.30 9.48 10.24
N GLU A 150 -6.10 9.03 9.84
CA GLU A 150 -4.86 9.80 9.96
C GLU A 150 -4.92 11.11 9.19
N PHE A 151 -5.45 11.11 7.96
CA PHE A 151 -5.62 12.33 7.18
C PHE A 151 -6.52 13.34 7.92
N TYR A 152 -7.66 12.88 8.44
CA TYR A 152 -8.59 13.74 9.16
C TYR A 152 -7.96 14.29 10.45
N LYS A 153 -7.32 13.43 11.24
CA LYS A 153 -6.57 13.81 12.43
C LYS A 153 -5.53 14.90 12.10
N ASN A 154 -4.65 14.65 11.14
CA ASN A 154 -3.60 15.60 10.76
C ASN A 154 -4.17 16.94 10.29
N SER A 155 -5.28 16.92 9.58
CA SER A 155 -5.98 18.15 9.16
C SER A 155 -6.52 18.94 10.35
N MET A 156 -7.08 18.27 11.35
CA MET A 156 -7.56 18.92 12.58
C MET A 156 -6.39 19.48 13.40
N GLU A 157 -5.31 18.71 13.56
CA GLU A 157 -4.11 19.15 14.26
C GLU A 157 -3.51 20.39 13.60
N GLY A 158 -3.35 20.39 12.27
CA GLY A 158 -2.87 21.54 11.53
C GLY A 158 -3.76 22.77 11.71
N SER A 159 -5.08 22.59 11.72
CA SER A 159 -6.04 23.68 11.94
C SER A 159 -5.96 24.23 13.36
N ALA A 160 -5.83 23.36 14.37
CA ALA A 160 -5.69 23.74 15.76
C ALA A 160 -4.38 24.50 16.01
N GLN A 161 -3.28 24.04 15.42
CA GLN A 161 -1.99 24.73 15.48
C GLN A 161 -2.05 26.11 14.82
N GLN A 162 -2.66 26.21 13.64
CA GLN A 162 -2.82 27.50 12.97
C GLN A 162 -3.68 28.47 13.80
N ALA A 163 -4.77 27.99 14.40
CA ALA A 163 -5.61 28.82 15.26
C ALA A 163 -4.86 29.34 16.50
N ARG A 164 -3.95 28.54 17.07
CA ARG A 164 -3.06 29.00 18.15
C ARG A 164 -2.13 30.10 17.67
N ILE A 165 -1.44 29.90 16.54
CA ILE A 165 -0.54 30.90 15.95
C ILE A 165 -1.28 32.21 15.65
N ASP A 166 -2.48 32.12 15.07
CA ASP A 166 -3.30 33.28 14.73
C ASP A 166 -3.73 34.04 15.99
N THR A 167 -4.10 33.31 17.04
CA THR A 167 -4.49 33.90 18.34
C THR A 167 -3.30 34.60 19.00
N GLU A 168 -2.14 33.94 19.09
CA GLU A 168 -0.91 34.52 19.65
C GLU A 168 -0.48 35.76 18.87
N THR A 169 -0.53 35.70 17.53
CA THR A 169 -0.20 36.82 16.65
C THR A 169 -1.18 37.98 16.85
N ALA A 170 -2.48 37.71 16.93
CA ALA A 170 -3.49 38.73 17.17
C ALA A 170 -3.33 39.39 18.55
N GLN A 171 -3.04 38.60 19.60
CA GLN A 171 -2.76 39.10 20.95
C GLN A 171 -1.51 39.98 20.96
N ALA A 172 -0.41 39.54 20.35
CA ALA A 172 0.83 40.32 20.28
C ALA A 172 0.64 41.64 19.52
N ASN A 173 -0.10 41.62 18.40
CA ASN A 173 -0.42 42.84 17.64
C ASN A 173 -1.31 43.80 18.42
N ALA A 174 -2.33 43.28 19.11
CA ALA A 174 -3.21 44.07 19.97
C ALA A 174 -2.42 44.70 21.14
N GLU A 175 -1.54 43.94 21.79
CA GLU A 175 -0.65 44.47 22.82
C GLU A 175 0.26 45.58 22.28
N ALA A 176 0.86 45.38 21.11
CA ALA A 176 1.74 46.38 20.50
C ALA A 176 1.00 47.70 20.20
N GLU A 177 -0.24 47.63 19.68
CA GLU A 177 -1.03 48.83 19.41
C GLU A 177 -1.46 49.51 20.71
N LEU A 178 -1.90 48.77 21.73
CA LEU A 178 -2.25 49.34 23.03
C LEU A 178 -1.04 50.01 23.72
N ARG A 179 0.16 49.42 23.62
CA ARG A 179 1.39 50.02 24.14
C ARG A 179 1.74 51.31 23.40
N LYS A 180 1.51 51.36 22.09
CA LYS A 180 1.70 52.55 21.26
C LYS A 180 0.68 53.65 21.60
N GLU A 181 -0.59 53.29 21.82
CA GLU A 181 -1.65 54.24 22.18
C GLU A 181 -1.53 54.78 23.61
N TRP A 182 -1.29 53.90 24.59
CA TRP A 182 -1.31 54.26 26.00
C TRP A 182 0.06 54.63 26.57
N GLY A 183 1.15 54.27 25.88
CA GLY A 183 2.52 54.56 26.29
C GLY A 183 2.79 54.11 27.74
N GLY A 184 3.34 55.02 28.56
CA GLY A 184 3.64 54.75 29.98
C GLY A 184 2.42 54.46 30.86
N ASN A 185 1.19 54.72 30.38
CA ASN A 185 -0.03 54.39 31.13
C ASN A 185 -0.57 52.99 30.84
N TYR A 186 0.05 52.25 29.92
CA TYR A 186 -0.42 50.93 29.48
C TYR A 186 -0.74 49.99 30.66
N ASP A 187 0.21 49.79 31.58
CA ASP A 187 0.05 48.86 32.70
C ASP A 187 -1.08 49.29 33.66
N ASN A 188 -1.24 50.60 33.87
CA ASN A 188 -2.31 51.13 34.73
C ASN A 188 -3.69 50.93 34.09
N ASN A 189 -3.79 51.11 32.77
CA ASN A 189 -5.03 50.92 32.03
C ASN A 189 -5.43 49.45 31.97
N ILE A 190 -4.49 48.53 31.72
CA ILE A 190 -4.73 47.08 31.76
C ILE A 190 -5.19 46.64 33.17
N LYS A 191 -4.55 47.13 34.24
CA LYS A 191 -4.96 46.81 35.61
C LYS A 191 -6.40 47.26 35.90
N LYS A 192 -6.77 48.48 35.48
CA LYS A 192 -8.15 48.96 35.62
C LYS A 192 -9.13 48.10 34.82
N ALA A 193 -8.82 47.82 33.56
CA ALA A 193 -9.66 46.98 32.70
C ALA A 193 -9.85 45.56 33.29
N GLY A 194 -8.77 44.92 33.75
CA GLY A 194 -8.83 43.62 34.40
C GLY A 194 -9.65 43.61 35.69
N SER A 195 -9.60 44.70 36.48
CA SER A 195 -10.44 44.82 37.69
C SER A 195 -11.93 44.93 37.37
N VAL A 196 -12.28 45.66 36.30
CA VAL A 196 -13.67 45.80 35.84
C VAL A 196 -14.17 44.47 35.25
N ALA A 197 -13.35 43.76 34.47
CA ALA A 197 -13.69 42.46 33.91
C ALA A 197 -13.97 41.44 35.03
N LYS A 198 -13.09 41.33 36.03
CA LYS A 198 -13.28 40.44 37.19
C LYS A 198 -14.53 40.75 38.01
N ALA A 199 -14.92 42.02 38.10
CA ALA A 199 -16.10 42.43 38.85
C ALA A 199 -17.43 42.17 38.12
N ASN A 200 -17.42 42.04 36.79
CA ASN A 200 -18.64 42.05 35.98
C ASN A 200 -18.81 40.83 35.07
N MET A 201 -17.78 40.00 34.89
CA MET A 201 -17.86 38.80 34.05
C MET A 201 -17.99 37.53 34.91
N ASN A 202 -18.66 36.53 34.35
CA ASN A 202 -18.72 35.20 34.96
C ASN A 202 -17.29 34.65 35.12
N PRO A 203 -16.88 34.19 36.31
CA PRO A 203 -15.55 33.63 36.56
C PRO A 203 -15.16 32.53 35.55
N GLN A 204 -16.12 31.71 35.10
CA GLN A 204 -15.89 30.67 34.11
C GLN A 204 -15.47 31.21 32.74
N ILE A 205 -15.83 32.44 32.39
CA ILE A 205 -15.44 33.10 31.14
C ILE A 205 -14.07 33.76 31.26
N LEU A 206 -13.72 34.27 32.44
CA LEU A 206 -12.38 34.78 32.73
C LEU A 206 -11.31 33.67 32.73
N ASP A 207 -11.68 32.46 33.16
CA ASP A 207 -10.76 31.32 33.25
C ASP A 207 -10.62 30.52 31.94
N MET A 208 -11.41 30.83 30.89
CA MET A 208 -11.32 30.13 29.60
C MET A 208 -9.99 30.40 28.85
N GLU A 209 -9.26 31.48 29.18
CA GLU A 209 -8.07 31.91 28.45
C GLU A 209 -6.73 31.49 29.10
N LEU A 210 -6.73 30.98 30.34
CA LEU A 210 -5.49 30.79 31.12
C LEU A 210 -4.95 29.34 31.14
N LYS A 211 -5.61 28.41 30.45
CA LYS A 211 -5.17 27.00 30.36
C LYS A 211 -4.41 26.63 29.08
N MET A 212 -4.35 27.51 28.06
CA MET A 212 -3.69 27.17 26.79
C MET A 212 -2.23 27.63 26.69
N VAL A 213 -1.66 28.26 27.73
CA VAL A 213 -0.29 28.82 27.71
C VAL A 213 0.63 28.20 28.79
N HIS A 214 0.15 27.23 29.57
CA HIS A 214 0.96 26.52 30.56
C HIS A 214 0.70 25.01 30.49
N ASP A 215 1.29 24.36 29.49
CA ASP A 215 1.89 23.01 29.58
C ASP A 215 2.89 22.83 28.43
#